data_AF-A0A444LMF6-F1
#
_entry.id   AF-A0A444LMF6-F1
#
_cell.length_a   1.000
_cell.length_b   1.000
_cell.length_c   1.000
_cell.angle_alpha   90.00
_cell.angle_beta   90.00
_cell.angle_gamma   90.00
#
_symmetry.space_group_name_H-M   'P 1'
#
loop_
_entity.id
_entity.type
_entity.pdbx_description
1 polymer ?
#
loop_
_entity_poly.entity_id
_entity_poly.type
_entity_poly.pdbx_seq_one_letter_code
_entity_poly.pdbx_strand_id
1 'polypeptide(L)'
;MSAPDIENVKLTNYNLIIEEVFDESVFGMVAPSTKIKGIKVIGTSHLQVLRSIYTLTIGQDVYFKGRKLQGSPGVREMLSEIFEPGTQLTTRSNGKHGVLHRYLGKKNIFTAKALEHYRASATLPFLRMYGEDPAPTRLLYGNPAVTFLQKTGQRPIAAAYFNSATNRLELLHYFERRTLIDNFQKHFLEASDAAVG
;
A
#
# COMPACT_ATOMS: atom_id res chain seq x y z
N MET A 1 -25.41 -16.90 14.22
CA MET A 1 -24.80 -15.77 13.50
C MET A 1 -24.07 -16.37 12.31
N SER A 2 -24.41 -15.99 11.08
CA SER A 2 -23.64 -16.41 9.91
C SER A 2 -22.24 -15.78 9.94
N ALA A 3 -21.26 -16.47 9.38
CA ALA A 3 -20.03 -15.80 8.97
C ALA A 3 -20.38 -14.78 7.86
N PRO A 4 -19.68 -13.63 7.77
CA PRO A 4 -19.83 -12.77 6.59
C PRO A 4 -19.37 -13.54 5.35
N ASP A 5 -20.21 -13.61 4.33
CA ASP A 5 -19.87 -14.24 3.06
C ASP A 5 -18.60 -13.61 2.49
N ILE A 6 -17.59 -14.43 2.23
CA ILE A 6 -16.37 -13.97 1.57
C ILE A 6 -16.73 -13.69 0.11
N GLU A 7 -16.81 -12.42 -0.26
CA GLU A 7 -17.04 -12.03 -1.65
C GLU A 7 -15.79 -12.29 -2.48
N ASN A 8 -15.94 -12.97 -3.62
CA ASN A 8 -14.86 -13.09 -4.59
C ASN A 8 -14.60 -11.73 -5.24
N VAL A 9 -13.34 -11.32 -5.36
CA VAL A 9 -12.95 -9.99 -5.83
C VAL A 9 -11.81 -10.04 -6.84
N LYS A 10 -11.96 -9.30 -7.94
CA LYS A 10 -10.91 -9.06 -8.93
C LYS A 10 -10.15 -7.78 -8.58
N LEU A 11 -8.83 -7.88 -8.50
CA LEU A 11 -7.94 -6.71 -8.40
C LEU A 11 -7.96 -5.93 -9.73
N THR A 12 -8.07 -4.60 -9.65
CA THR A 12 -7.87 -3.72 -10.82
C THR A 12 -6.41 -3.28 -10.93
N ASN A 13 -6.10 -2.49 -11.96
CA ASN A 13 -4.81 -1.83 -12.13
C ASN A 13 -4.69 -0.50 -11.37
N TYR A 14 -5.74 -0.04 -10.68
CA TYR A 14 -5.74 1.24 -9.98
C TYR A 14 -5.29 1.08 -8.53
N ASN A 15 -4.29 1.86 -8.14
CA ASN A 15 -3.68 1.81 -6.81
C ASN A 15 -3.53 3.21 -6.21
N LEU A 16 -3.72 3.32 -4.91
CA LEU A 16 -3.36 4.47 -4.08
C LEU A 16 -2.12 4.08 -3.28
N ILE A 17 -1.01 4.77 -3.56
CA ILE A 17 0.25 4.67 -2.81
C ILE A 17 0.22 5.76 -1.73
N ILE A 18 0.48 5.38 -0.48
CA ILE A 18 0.68 6.30 0.65
C ILE A 18 2.06 6.03 1.24
N GLU A 19 2.82 7.07 1.51
CA GLU A 19 4.05 7.00 2.31
C GLU A 19 4.00 7.98 3.47
N GLU A 20 4.19 7.48 4.70
CA GLU A 20 4.25 8.24 5.94
C GLU A 20 5.66 8.27 6.50
N VAL A 21 6.11 9.43 6.98
CA VAL A 21 7.43 9.63 7.58
C VAL A 21 7.35 9.68 9.11
N PHE A 22 8.24 8.94 9.76
CA PHE A 22 8.38 8.84 11.21
C PHE A 22 9.81 9.25 11.56
N ASP A 23 9.96 10.23 12.45
CA ASP A 23 11.24 10.51 13.12
C ASP A 23 11.26 9.75 14.45
N GLU A 24 11.96 8.63 14.52
CA GLU A 24 12.13 7.88 15.76
C GLU A 24 13.29 8.47 16.57
N SER A 25 12.98 9.53 17.32
CA SER A 25 13.89 10.17 18.26
C SER A 25 14.39 9.16 19.31
N VAL A 26 15.64 8.75 19.10
CA VAL A 26 16.57 7.92 19.87
C VAL A 26 16.27 7.78 21.39
N PHE A 27 15.23 7.00 21.73
CA PHE A 27 14.98 6.50 23.09
C PHE A 27 14.87 4.96 23.20
N GLY A 28 14.84 4.25 22.07
CA GLY A 28 14.81 2.77 22.02
C GLY A 28 16.12 2.10 21.57
N MET A 29 17.10 2.87 21.08
CA MET A 29 18.42 2.37 20.68
C MET A 29 19.51 3.28 21.27
N VAL A 30 20.43 2.70 22.04
CA VAL A 30 21.55 3.46 22.63
C VAL A 30 22.57 3.81 21.55
N ALA A 31 22.52 5.04 21.03
CA ALA A 31 23.59 5.60 20.23
C ALA A 31 24.75 6.01 21.17
N PRO A 32 25.95 5.37 21.10
CA PRO A 32 27.01 5.58 22.08
C PRO A 32 27.82 6.86 21.81
N SER A 33 27.23 8.01 22.18
CA SER A 33 27.90 9.31 22.22
C SER A 33 28.87 9.37 23.41
N THR A 34 30.12 8.95 23.18
CA THR A 34 31.21 9.27 24.12
C THR A 34 31.49 10.77 24.05
N LYS A 35 31.64 11.40 25.23
CA LYS A 35 32.01 12.81 25.38
C LYS A 35 33.43 13.10 24.88
N ILE A 36 33.68 14.39 24.64
CA ILE A 36 34.94 15.01 24.17
C ILE A 36 34.66 16.55 24.09
N LYS A 37 35.53 17.54 23.83
CA LYS A 37 36.99 17.70 23.63
C LYS A 37 37.86 16.44 23.49
N GLY A 38 38.47 16.08 22.36
CA GLY A 38 38.28 16.43 20.93
C GLY A 38 38.75 15.22 20.08
N ILE A 39 38.04 14.66 19.08
CA ILE A 39 36.68 14.91 18.53
C ILE A 39 35.93 13.55 18.42
N LYS A 40 34.83 13.32 19.17
CA LYS A 40 33.83 12.26 18.94
C LYS A 40 32.43 12.84 18.97
N VAL A 41 31.76 12.76 17.83
CA VAL A 41 30.33 13.00 17.65
C VAL A 41 29.85 11.89 16.71
N ILE A 42 28.93 11.05 17.18
CA ILE A 42 28.22 10.09 16.33
C ILE A 42 26.73 10.30 16.61
N GLY A 43 26.17 11.30 15.94
CA GLY A 43 24.73 11.55 15.92
C GLY A 43 24.10 10.77 14.76
N THR A 44 23.45 9.65 15.07
CA THR A 44 22.63 8.89 14.11
C THR A 44 21.17 9.31 14.24
N SER A 45 20.63 10.02 13.25
CA SER A 45 19.18 10.23 13.15
C SER A 45 18.53 9.07 12.39
N HIS A 46 17.44 8.55 12.92
CA HIS A 46 16.73 7.37 12.44
C HIS A 46 15.33 7.76 11.94
N LEU A 47 15.21 7.82 10.62
CA LEU A 47 13.96 8.12 9.94
C LEU A 47 13.37 6.82 9.41
N GLN A 48 12.07 6.62 9.58
CA GLN A 48 11.35 5.49 8.99
C GLN A 48 10.31 5.99 7.99
N VAL A 49 10.17 5.25 6.90
CA VAL A 49 9.09 5.43 5.93
C VAL A 49 8.20 4.20 6.01
N LEU A 50 6.93 4.40 6.34
CA LEU A 50 5.90 3.37 6.23
C LEU A 50 5.19 3.56 4.89
N ARG A 51 5.06 2.49 4.11
CA ARG A 51 4.48 2.50 2.77
C ARG A 51 3.28 1.57 2.74
N SER A 52 2.11 2.15 2.50
CA SER A 52 0.81 1.48 2.46
C SER A 52 0.25 1.59 1.06
N ILE A 53 -0.21 0.48 0.47
CA ILE A 53 -0.78 0.50 -0.89
C ILE A 53 -2.16 -0.14 -0.88
N TYR A 54 -3.10 0.61 -1.42
CA TYR A 54 -4.50 0.24 -1.54
C TYR A 54 -4.83 0.03 -3.02
N THR A 55 -5.50 -1.06 -3.37
CA THR A 55 -5.88 -1.38 -4.75
C THR A 55 -7.40 -1.42 -4.85
N LEU A 56 -7.97 -0.77 -5.87
CA LEU A 56 -9.41 -0.84 -6.14
C LEU A 56 -9.77 -2.27 -6.60
N THR A 57 -10.81 -2.84 -6.02
CA THR A 57 -11.35 -4.17 -6.37
C THR A 57 -12.73 -4.06 -7.01
N ILE A 58 -13.04 -5.02 -7.88
CA ILE A 58 -14.37 -5.23 -8.46
C ILE A 58 -14.91 -6.57 -7.93
N GLY A 59 -16.11 -6.57 -7.38
CA GLY A 59 -16.80 -7.77 -6.91
C GLY A 59 -17.16 -8.71 -8.06
N GLN A 60 -17.01 -10.01 -7.82
CA GLN A 60 -17.31 -11.04 -8.80
C GLN A 60 -18.31 -12.06 -8.29
N ASP A 61 -19.38 -12.25 -9.04
CA ASP A 61 -20.26 -13.39 -8.89
C ASP A 61 -19.60 -14.63 -9.52
N VAL A 62 -19.58 -15.74 -8.76
CA VAL A 62 -19.05 -17.03 -9.22
C VAL A 62 -20.20 -17.91 -9.71
N TYR A 63 -20.02 -18.56 -10.85
CA TYR A 63 -21.00 -19.43 -11.48
C TYR A 63 -20.42 -20.83 -11.75
N PHE A 64 -21.17 -21.86 -11.35
CA PHE A 64 -20.90 -23.27 -11.65
C PHE A 64 -22.08 -23.88 -12.41
N LYS A 65 -21.81 -24.56 -13.53
CA LYS A 65 -22.83 -25.15 -14.42
C LYS A 65 -24.01 -24.19 -14.74
N GLY A 66 -23.69 -22.89 -14.92
CA GLY A 66 -24.64 -21.81 -15.20
C GLY A 66 -25.38 -21.22 -13.99
N ARG A 67 -25.28 -21.82 -12.80
CA ARG A 67 -25.92 -21.35 -11.56
C ARG A 67 -24.95 -20.46 -10.77
N LYS A 68 -25.44 -19.34 -10.24
CA LYS A 68 -24.68 -18.48 -9.30
C LYS A 68 -24.51 -19.20 -7.96
N LEU A 69 -23.29 -19.23 -7.44
CA LEU A 69 -22.99 -19.68 -6.08
C LEU A 69 -23.32 -18.55 -5.08
N GLN A 70 -23.77 -18.92 -3.88
CA GLN A 70 -23.86 -18.00 -2.74
C GLN A 70 -22.56 -18.09 -1.95
N GLY A 71 -21.90 -16.95 -1.72
CA GLY A 71 -20.53 -16.86 -1.20
C GLY A 71 -19.45 -17.27 -2.22
N SER A 72 -18.18 -17.05 -1.87
CA SER A 72 -17.07 -17.76 -2.53
C SER A 72 -17.13 -19.25 -2.18
N PRO A 73 -16.93 -20.19 -3.12
CA PRO A 73 -16.79 -21.60 -2.78
C PRO A 73 -15.57 -21.77 -1.85
N GLY A 74 -15.83 -22.16 -0.62
CA GLY A 74 -14.81 -22.50 0.35
C GLY A 74 -14.12 -23.81 -0.01
N VAL A 75 -12.98 -24.07 0.63
CA VAL A 75 -12.21 -25.31 0.44
C VAL A 75 -13.07 -26.56 0.71
N ARG A 76 -14.12 -26.46 1.53
CA ARG A 76 -15.09 -27.55 1.74
C ARG A 76 -16.05 -27.75 0.56
N GLU A 77 -16.65 -26.70 -0.01
CA GLU A 77 -17.49 -26.88 -1.21
C GLU A 77 -16.68 -27.43 -2.40
N MET A 78 -15.41 -27.01 -2.54
CA MET A 78 -14.47 -27.56 -3.54
C MET A 78 -14.08 -29.04 -3.33
N LEU A 79 -14.41 -29.62 -2.18
CA LEU A 79 -14.12 -31.02 -1.83
C LEU A 79 -15.38 -31.89 -1.67
N SER A 80 -16.56 -31.29 -1.44
CA SER A 80 -17.83 -32.01 -1.26
C SER A 80 -18.58 -32.26 -2.57
N GLU A 81 -18.54 -31.31 -3.51
CA GLU A 81 -18.87 -31.60 -4.90
C GLU A 81 -17.56 -31.83 -5.67
N ILE A 82 -17.41 -33.02 -6.25
CA ILE A 82 -16.29 -33.30 -7.14
C ILE A 82 -16.46 -32.39 -8.36
N PHE A 83 -15.59 -31.38 -8.47
CA PHE A 83 -15.38 -30.65 -9.72
C PHE A 83 -14.85 -31.62 -10.77
N GLU A 84 -15.77 -32.20 -11.55
CA GLU A 84 -15.48 -33.11 -12.66
C GLU A 84 -14.37 -32.49 -13.53
N PRO A 85 -13.20 -33.13 -13.69
CA PRO A 85 -12.05 -32.52 -14.35
C PRO A 85 -12.39 -32.00 -15.75
N GLY A 86 -12.39 -30.68 -15.90
CA GLY A 86 -12.84 -29.97 -17.12
C GLY A 86 -14.08 -29.09 -16.94
N THR A 87 -14.81 -29.18 -15.83
CA THR A 87 -15.93 -28.26 -15.55
C THR A 87 -15.43 -26.88 -15.10
N GLN A 88 -15.63 -25.88 -15.95
CA GLN A 88 -15.08 -24.53 -15.76
C GLN A 88 -15.95 -23.67 -14.82
N LEU A 89 -15.36 -23.21 -13.71
CA LEU A 89 -15.90 -22.08 -12.95
C LEU A 89 -15.81 -20.81 -13.80
N THR A 90 -16.91 -20.06 -13.89
CA THR A 90 -16.96 -18.79 -14.61
C THR A 90 -17.27 -17.65 -13.64
N THR A 91 -16.68 -16.48 -13.86
CA THR A 91 -16.90 -15.30 -13.02
C THR A 91 -17.44 -14.14 -13.86
N ARG A 92 -18.32 -13.32 -13.26
CA ARG A 92 -18.87 -12.10 -13.87
C ARG A 92 -18.75 -10.94 -12.88
N SER A 93 -18.53 -9.72 -13.37
CA SER A 93 -18.63 -8.54 -12.50
C SER A 93 -20.05 -8.42 -11.96
N ASN A 94 -20.20 -8.05 -10.69
CA ASN A 94 -21.50 -7.80 -10.06
C ASN A 94 -21.74 -6.31 -9.73
N GLY A 95 -20.91 -5.41 -10.25
CA GLY A 95 -21.03 -3.96 -10.05
C GLY A 95 -20.75 -3.48 -8.63
N LYS A 96 -20.25 -4.35 -7.73
CA LYS A 96 -19.70 -3.91 -6.45
C LYS A 96 -18.26 -3.48 -6.62
N HIS A 97 -17.86 -2.44 -5.91
CA HIS A 97 -16.48 -1.95 -5.90
C HIS A 97 -16.02 -1.78 -4.45
N GLY A 98 -14.77 -2.13 -4.19
CA GLY A 98 -14.15 -2.02 -2.87
C GLY A 98 -12.70 -1.57 -2.97
N VAL A 99 -12.03 -1.48 -1.83
CA VAL A 99 -10.61 -1.14 -1.75
C VAL A 99 -9.92 -2.13 -0.83
N LEU A 100 -8.95 -2.88 -1.38
CA LEU A 100 -8.11 -3.81 -0.62
C LEU A 100 -6.81 -3.11 -0.20
N HIS A 101 -6.47 -3.16 1.09
CA HIS A 101 -5.13 -2.81 1.55
C HIS A 101 -4.18 -3.95 1.15
N ARG A 102 -3.49 -3.78 0.01
CA ARG A 102 -2.77 -4.83 -0.71
C ARG A 102 -1.35 -5.06 -0.21
N TYR A 103 -0.70 -4.04 0.34
CA TYR A 103 0.68 -4.10 0.81
C TYR A 103 0.93 -3.13 1.96
N LEU A 104 1.73 -3.58 2.93
CA LEU A 104 2.38 -2.72 3.92
C LEU A 104 3.87 -3.05 4.00
N GLY A 105 4.71 -2.02 3.89
CA GLY A 105 6.16 -2.13 4.02
C GLY A 105 6.75 -1.06 4.92
N LYS A 106 7.84 -1.38 5.62
CA LYS A 106 8.60 -0.46 6.48
C LYS A 106 10.04 -0.33 5.99
N LYS A 107 10.51 0.91 5.80
CA LYS A 107 11.88 1.23 5.38
C LYS A 107 12.55 2.07 6.45
N ASN A 108 13.69 1.61 6.97
CA ASN A 108 14.50 2.37 7.93
C ASN A 108 15.65 3.06 7.18
N ILE A 109 15.90 4.32 7.51
CA ILE A 109 16.92 5.17 6.90
C ILE A 109 17.79 5.75 8.02
N PHE A 110 19.06 5.34 8.03
CA PHE A 110 20.02 5.75 9.04
C PHE A 110 20.94 6.82 8.46
N THR A 111 20.90 8.03 9.03
CA THR A 111 21.83 9.10 8.65
C THR A 111 22.85 9.30 9.76
N ALA A 112 24.09 8.91 9.52
CA ALA A 112 25.20 9.19 10.41
C ALA A 112 25.79 10.57 10.10
N LYS A 113 25.80 11.46 11.10
CA LYS A 113 26.53 12.75 11.04
C LYS A 113 27.93 12.54 11.66
N ALA A 114 28.91 12.21 10.83
CA ALA A 114 30.30 11.97 11.23
C ALA A 114 31.20 13.14 10.78
N LEU A 115 31.19 14.22 11.57
CA LEU A 115 31.60 15.57 11.18
C LEU A 115 30.80 16.11 9.96
N GLU A 116 30.92 17.42 9.69
CA GLU A 116 29.99 18.12 8.79
C GLU A 116 30.17 17.76 7.31
N HIS A 117 31.34 17.25 6.93
CA HIS A 117 31.68 16.91 5.54
C HIS A 117 31.19 15.53 5.08
N TYR A 118 30.89 14.58 5.98
CA TYR A 118 30.52 13.20 5.61
C TYR A 118 29.18 12.76 6.19
N ARG A 119 28.11 13.04 5.44
CA ARG A 119 26.77 12.46 5.66
C ARG A 119 26.63 11.15 4.88
N ALA A 120 26.92 10.04 5.53
CA ALA A 120 26.62 8.71 4.99
C ALA A 120 25.17 8.32 5.36
N SER A 121 24.33 8.11 4.35
CA SER A 121 22.94 7.66 4.51
C SER A 121 22.77 6.19 4.09
N ALA A 122 22.77 5.29 5.06
CA ALA A 122 22.48 3.87 4.81
C ALA A 122 20.97 3.70 4.58
N THR A 123 20.61 3.35 3.34
CA THR A 123 19.20 3.19 2.91
C THR A 123 18.92 1.71 2.70
N LEU A 124 18.13 1.11 3.59
CA LEU A 124 17.63 -0.25 3.41
C LEU A 124 16.45 -0.27 2.41
N PRO A 125 16.17 -1.40 1.74
CA PRO A 125 14.91 -1.58 1.00
C PRO A 125 13.71 -1.60 1.96
N PHE A 126 12.48 -1.55 1.41
CA PHE A 126 11.28 -1.76 2.20
C PHE A 126 11.19 -3.21 2.68
N LEU A 127 11.21 -3.40 3.99
CA LEU A 127 10.89 -4.66 4.65
C LEU A 127 9.37 -4.87 4.53
N ARG A 128 8.96 -5.88 3.76
CA ARG A 128 7.55 -6.32 3.66
C ARG A 128 7.04 -6.71 5.05
N MET A 129 5.96 -6.07 5.51
CA MET A 129 5.19 -6.51 6.67
C MET A 129 4.08 -7.48 6.26
N TYR A 130 3.35 -7.18 5.19
CA TYR A 130 2.44 -8.13 4.53
C TYR A 130 2.17 -7.74 3.07
N GLY A 131 1.58 -8.68 2.31
CA GLY A 131 1.08 -8.43 0.96
C GLY A 131 2.18 -8.29 -0.10
N GLU A 132 1.83 -7.79 -1.29
CA GLU A 132 2.79 -7.59 -2.38
C GLU A 132 2.63 -6.22 -3.03
N ASP A 133 3.72 -5.45 -3.06
CA ASP A 133 3.77 -4.10 -3.62
C ASP A 133 3.56 -4.15 -5.15
N PRO A 134 2.46 -3.59 -5.70
CA PRO A 134 2.22 -3.57 -7.15
C PRO A 134 3.03 -2.48 -7.87
N ALA A 135 3.82 -1.67 -7.15
CA ALA A 135 4.48 -0.49 -7.65
C ALA A 135 5.88 -0.23 -7.01
N PRO A 136 6.75 -1.24 -6.81
CA PRO A 136 7.91 -1.15 -5.89
C PRO A 136 8.98 -0.14 -6.32
N THR A 137 8.97 0.29 -7.59
CA THR A 137 9.85 1.33 -8.15
C THR A 137 9.25 2.74 -8.08
N ARG A 138 8.00 2.89 -7.63
CA ARG A 138 7.25 4.15 -7.53
C ARG A 138 7.25 4.66 -6.10
N LEU A 139 8.44 4.99 -5.61
CA LEU A 139 8.63 5.54 -4.26
C LEU A 139 8.25 7.03 -4.23
N LEU A 140 7.64 7.46 -3.13
CA LEU A 140 7.29 8.85 -2.88
C LEU A 140 8.39 9.56 -2.08
N TYR A 141 8.92 8.91 -1.05
CA TYR A 141 10.06 9.41 -0.29
C TYR A 141 11.35 9.42 -1.12
N GLY A 142 12.01 10.57 -1.16
CA GLY A 142 13.24 10.80 -1.93
C GLY A 142 13.00 11.23 -3.38
N ASN A 143 11.75 11.30 -3.84
CA ASN A 143 11.39 11.90 -5.12
C ASN A 143 11.25 13.44 -4.94
N PRO A 144 12.06 14.27 -5.62
CA PRO A 144 12.05 15.72 -5.43
C PRO A 144 10.77 16.41 -5.93
N ALA A 145 9.94 15.74 -6.73
CA ALA A 145 8.65 16.26 -7.18
C ALA A 145 7.50 16.03 -6.15
N VAL A 146 7.75 15.28 -5.08
CA VAL A 146 6.73 14.89 -4.10
C VAL A 146 6.68 15.87 -2.93
N THR A 147 5.51 16.48 -2.72
CA THR A 147 5.21 17.27 -1.52
C THR A 147 4.72 16.35 -0.41
N PHE A 148 5.44 16.28 0.71
CA PHE A 148 4.93 15.65 1.94
C PHE A 148 4.10 16.67 2.73
N LEU A 149 2.81 16.41 2.91
CA LEU A 149 1.91 17.26 3.67
C LEU A 149 2.03 16.95 5.17
N GLN A 150 2.16 17.97 6.00
CA GLN A 150 2.12 17.83 7.45
C GLN A 150 1.14 18.83 8.06
N LYS A 151 0.13 18.32 8.77
CA LYS A 151 -0.75 19.12 9.63
C LYS A 151 -0.26 19.08 11.07
N THR A 152 -0.60 20.09 11.86
CA THR A 152 -0.24 20.19 13.28
C THR A 152 -0.59 18.91 14.05
N GLY A 153 0.38 18.33 14.75
CA GLY A 153 0.20 17.08 15.50
C GLY A 153 0.13 15.79 14.64
N GLN A 154 0.31 15.87 13.32
CA GLN A 154 0.33 14.70 12.42
C GLN A 154 1.74 14.43 11.87
N ARG A 155 1.96 13.20 11.41
CA ARG A 155 3.16 12.80 10.66
C ARG A 155 3.09 13.32 9.22
N PRO A 156 4.23 13.70 8.61
CA PRO A 156 4.30 14.02 7.18
C PRO A 156 3.82 12.81 6.36
N ILE A 157 2.95 13.07 5.39
CA ILE A 157 2.34 12.07 4.52
C ILE A 157 2.38 12.54 3.07
N ALA A 158 2.81 11.66 2.17
CA ALA A 158 2.65 11.82 0.73
C ALA A 158 1.69 10.75 0.21
N ALA A 159 0.96 11.08 -0.85
CA ALA A 159 0.07 10.16 -1.52
C ALA A 159 0.12 10.34 -3.04
N ALA A 160 -0.12 9.26 -3.78
CA ALA A 160 -0.18 9.27 -5.22
C ALA A 160 -1.13 8.19 -5.74
N TYR A 161 -1.80 8.47 -6.86
CA TYR A 161 -2.49 7.43 -7.62
C TYR A 161 -1.52 6.79 -8.63
N PHE A 162 -1.62 5.48 -8.81
CA PHE A 162 -0.78 4.72 -9.72
C PHE A 162 -1.59 3.67 -10.50
N ASN A 163 -1.54 3.77 -11.83
CA ASN A 163 -2.11 2.78 -12.73
C ASN A 163 -1.01 1.80 -13.18
N SER A 164 -1.11 0.53 -12.79
CA SER A 164 -0.10 -0.49 -13.10
C SER A 164 -0.09 -0.95 -14.57
N ALA A 165 -1.16 -0.72 -15.33
CA ALA A 165 -1.21 -1.06 -16.76
C ALA A 165 -0.59 0.04 -17.65
N THR A 166 -0.84 1.31 -17.33
CA THR A 166 -0.26 2.46 -18.07
C THR A 166 1.05 2.96 -17.47
N ASN A 167 1.44 2.45 -16.29
CA ASN A 167 2.60 2.87 -15.51
C ASN A 167 2.61 4.38 -15.14
N ARG A 168 1.45 5.05 -15.22
CA ARG A 168 1.25 6.46 -14.87
C ARG A 168 1.16 6.62 -13.35
N LEU A 169 1.96 7.52 -12.82
CA LEU A 169 1.93 7.99 -11.43
C LEU A 169 1.39 9.43 -11.41
N GLU A 170 0.44 9.71 -10.53
CA GLU A 170 -0.19 11.04 -10.36
C GLU A 170 -0.07 11.46 -8.90
N LEU A 171 0.60 12.58 -8.65
CA LEU A 171 0.98 13.02 -7.31
C LEU A 171 -0.13 13.88 -6.68
N LEU A 172 -0.53 13.55 -5.45
CA LEU A 172 -1.56 14.28 -4.73
C LEU A 172 -0.92 15.41 -3.93
N HIS A 173 -0.82 16.60 -4.53
CA HIS A 173 -0.26 17.78 -3.87
C HIS A 173 -1.16 18.36 -2.76
N TYR A 174 -2.47 18.05 -2.78
CA TYR A 174 -3.43 18.46 -1.75
C TYR A 174 -4.43 17.34 -1.50
N PHE A 175 -4.56 16.87 -0.25
CA PHE A 175 -5.54 15.86 0.14
C PHE A 175 -5.84 15.87 1.65
N GLU A 176 -7.02 15.35 2.02
CA GLU A 176 -7.36 15.08 3.42
C GLU A 176 -7.10 13.60 3.76
N ARG A 177 -6.23 13.35 4.74
CA ARG A 177 -5.85 12.00 5.22
C ARG A 177 -7.08 11.12 5.53
N ARG A 178 -8.17 11.69 6.05
CA ARG A 178 -9.37 10.95 6.47
C ARG A 178 -10.25 10.46 5.32
N THR A 179 -10.29 11.17 4.19
CA THR A 179 -11.15 10.84 3.04
C THR A 179 -10.34 10.30 1.85
N LEU A 180 -9.05 10.01 2.05
CA LEU A 180 -8.12 9.69 0.96
C LEU A 180 -8.49 8.39 0.24
N ILE A 181 -9.01 7.39 0.97
CA ILE A 181 -9.49 6.12 0.40
C ILE A 181 -10.82 6.35 -0.35
N ASP A 182 -11.76 7.10 0.23
CA ASP A 182 -13.05 7.41 -0.40
C ASP A 182 -12.87 8.21 -1.69
N ASN A 183 -11.93 9.16 -1.70
CA ASN A 183 -11.60 10.00 -2.85
C ASN A 183 -10.88 9.20 -3.93
N PHE A 184 -9.99 8.27 -3.56
CA PHE A 184 -9.39 7.30 -4.48
C PHE A 184 -10.45 6.42 -5.14
N GLN A 185 -11.40 5.88 -4.35
CA GLN A 185 -12.49 5.06 -4.89
C GLN A 185 -13.36 5.86 -5.87
N LYS A 186 -13.77 7.09 -5.51
CA LYS A 186 -14.56 7.96 -6.41
C LYS A 186 -13.83 8.27 -7.72
N HIS A 187 -12.58 8.72 -7.64
CA HIS A 187 -11.77 9.09 -8.81
C HIS A 187 -11.59 7.93 -9.82
N PHE A 188 -11.56 6.68 -9.36
CA PHE A 188 -11.43 5.51 -10.25
C PHE A 188 -12.74 4.74 -10.51
N LEU A 189 -13.84 5.05 -9.84
CA LEU A 189 -15.18 4.55 -10.21
C LEU A 189 -15.61 5.11 -11.58
N GLU A 190 -15.53 6.43 -11.73
CA GLU A 190 -15.85 7.13 -12.99
C GLU A 190 -15.00 6.59 -14.17
N ALA A 191 -13.76 6.17 -13.88
CA ALA A 191 -12.85 5.56 -14.85
C ALA A 191 -12.97 4.04 -15.00
N SER A 192 -13.60 3.31 -14.06
CA SER A 192 -13.84 1.87 -14.17
C SER A 192 -15.10 1.56 -14.96
N ASP A 193 -16.15 2.35 -14.76
CA ASP A 193 -17.48 2.06 -15.30
C ASP A 193 -17.50 2.34 -16.82
N ALA A 194 -16.77 3.38 -17.25
CA ALA A 194 -16.47 3.68 -18.65
C ALA A 194 -15.57 2.64 -19.35
N ALA A 195 -15.06 1.62 -18.64
CA ALA A 195 -14.24 0.54 -19.19
C ALA A 195 -14.94 -0.84 -19.13
N VAL A 196 -16.24 -0.88 -18.80
CA VAL A 196 -17.07 -2.09 -18.70
C VAL A 196 -18.29 -2.05 -19.64
N GLY A 197 -18.60 -0.89 -20.24
CA GLY A 197 -19.54 -0.73 -21.35
C GLY A 197 -18.91 -0.94 -22.72
#